data_AF-A0A4Y2BR42-F1
#
_entry.id   AF-A0A4Y2BR42-F1
#
_cell.length_a   1.000
_cell.length_b   1.000
_cell.length_c   1.000
_cell.angle_alpha   90.00
_cell.angle_beta   90.00
_cell.angle_gamma   90.00
#
_symmetry.space_group_name_H-M   'P 1'
#
loop_
_entity.id
_entity.type
_entity.pdbx_description
1 polymer ?
#
loop_
_entity_poly.entity_id
_entity_poly.type
_entity_poly.pdbx_seq_one_letter_code
_entity_poly.pdbx_strand_id
1 'polypeptide(L)'
;MVYKFNEYALKKILPCISGFIPYPVVYGALVDSACLIWEKSCGETGNCWYYDVPKLNYVLHGTSALFSTFDACNSLGIFFLASRVHDLYKEDSKLKITSVLRKVKLNLKEKGMTLLVLQCAVA
;
A
#
# COMPACT_ATOMS: atom_id res chain seq x y z
N MET A 1 26.74 -7.83 -2.30
CA MET A 1 25.63 -7.72 -1.32
C MET A 1 24.73 -6.52 -1.59
N VAL A 2 25.29 -5.34 -1.94
CA VAL A 2 24.55 -4.13 -2.35
C VAL A 2 23.60 -4.35 -3.54
N TYR A 3 24.01 -5.09 -4.57
CA TYR A 3 23.18 -5.36 -5.76
C TYR A 3 21.91 -6.18 -5.49
N LYS A 4 21.92 -7.10 -4.52
CA LYS A 4 20.75 -7.92 -4.14
C LYS A 4 19.73 -7.15 -3.30
N PHE A 5 20.18 -6.13 -2.56
CA PHE A 5 19.31 -5.26 -1.78
C PHE A 5 18.45 -4.38 -2.69
N ASN A 6 19.02 -3.91 -3.81
CA ASN A 6 18.30 -3.08 -4.79
C ASN A 6 17.21 -3.87 -5.55
N GLU A 7 17.48 -5.11 -5.98
CA GLU A 7 16.46 -5.95 -6.64
C GLU A 7 15.27 -6.30 -5.72
N TYR A 8 15.51 -6.58 -4.44
CA TYR A 8 14.45 -6.93 -3.48
C TYR A 8 13.65 -5.72 -3.00
N ALA A 9 14.31 -4.57 -2.83
CA ALA A 9 13.64 -3.31 -2.57
C ALA A 9 12.78 -2.91 -3.78
N LEU A 10 13.32 -2.99 -5.00
CA LEU A 10 12.60 -2.69 -6.23
C LEU A 10 11.37 -3.59 -6.42
N LYS A 11 11.50 -4.91 -6.23
CA LYS A 11 10.38 -5.87 -6.34
C LYS A 11 9.26 -5.65 -5.31
N LYS A 12 9.57 -5.09 -4.14
CA LYS A 12 8.58 -4.79 -3.09
C LYS A 12 8.02 -3.38 -3.13
N ILE A 13 8.85 -2.40 -3.47
CA ILE A 13 8.51 -0.97 -3.42
C ILE A 13 7.75 -0.56 -4.69
N LEU A 14 8.05 -1.14 -5.85
CA LEU A 14 7.37 -0.86 -7.12
C LEU A 14 5.84 -1.07 -7.07
N PRO A 15 5.30 -2.19 -6.55
CA PRO A 15 3.85 -2.34 -6.40
C PRO A 15 3.25 -1.38 -5.37
N CYS A 16 3.99 -1.01 -4.32
CA CYS A 16 3.52 -0.04 -3.32
C CYS A 16 3.44 1.39 -3.89
N ILE A 17 4.47 1.82 -4.63
CA ILE A 17 4.53 3.17 -5.20
C ILE A 17 3.46 3.37 -6.29
N SER A 18 3.24 2.34 -7.11
CA SER A 18 2.27 2.40 -8.22
C SER A 18 0.81 2.42 -7.76
N GLY A 19 0.50 1.98 -6.54
CA GLY A 19 -0.86 2.07 -5.97
C GLY A 19 -1.06 3.25 -5.03
N PHE A 20 -0.06 3.57 -4.21
CA PHE A 20 -0.26 4.47 -3.06
C PHE A 20 -0.10 5.96 -3.38
N ILE A 21 0.73 6.33 -4.36
CA ILE A 21 0.93 7.72 -4.77
C ILE A 21 -0.14 8.23 -5.74
N PRO A 22 -0.55 7.49 -6.79
CA PRO A 22 -1.51 8.03 -7.74
C PRO A 22 -2.90 8.19 -7.11
N TYR A 23 -3.24 7.40 -6.09
CA TYR A 23 -4.55 7.46 -5.46
C TYR A 23 -4.82 8.83 -4.79
N PRO A 24 -4.00 9.34 -3.84
CA PRO A 24 -4.20 10.68 -3.27
C PRO A 24 -4.12 11.81 -4.30
N VAL A 25 -3.27 11.69 -5.33
CA VAL A 25 -3.13 12.71 -6.38
C VAL A 25 -4.40 12.84 -7.21
N VAL A 26 -4.99 11.71 -7.61
CA VAL A 26 -6.27 11.69 -8.35
C VAL A 26 -7.39 12.25 -7.48
N TYR A 27 -7.47 11.87 -6.21
CA TYR A 27 -8.48 12.40 -5.30
C TYR A 27 -8.37 13.91 -5.11
N GLY A 28 -7.14 14.43 -4.97
CA GLY A 28 -6.90 15.88 -4.90
C GLY A 28 -7.45 16.60 -6.14
N ALA A 29 -7.10 16.12 -7.33
CA ALA A 29 -7.57 16.73 -8.59
C ALA A 29 -9.11 16.63 -8.76
N LEU A 30 -9.74 15.56 -8.29
CA LEU A 30 -11.20 15.41 -8.34
C LEU A 30 -11.91 16.37 -7.40
N VAL A 31 -11.37 16.59 -6.19
CA VAL A 31 -11.90 17.59 -5.25
C VAL A 31 -11.77 18.99 -5.84
N ASP A 32 -10.62 19.32 -6.44
CA ASP A 32 -10.39 20.60 -7.11
C ASP A 32 -11.36 20.82 -8.28
N SER A 33 -11.75 19.75 -8.98
CA SER A 33 -12.71 19.81 -10.10
C SER A 33 -14.16 20.14 -9.66
N ALA A 34 -14.47 19.94 -8.39
CA ALA A 34 -15.78 20.28 -7.81
C ALA A 34 -15.81 21.70 -7.23
N CYS A 35 -14.72 22.45 -7.33
CA CYS A 35 -14.65 23.82 -6.84
C CYS A 35 -15.52 24.77 -7.66
N LEU A 36 -16.34 25.56 -6.97
CA LEU A 36 -17.13 26.65 -7.54
C LEU A 36 -16.45 28.01 -7.37
N ILE A 37 -15.84 28.24 -6.20
CA ILE A 37 -15.21 29.52 -5.85
C ILE A 37 -13.83 29.27 -5.23
N TRP A 38 -12.78 29.67 -5.96
CA TRP A 38 -11.40 29.62 -5.51
C TRP A 38 -11.04 30.83 -4.64
N GLU A 39 -10.29 30.61 -3.56
CA GLU A 39 -9.68 31.69 -2.80
C GLU A 39 -8.61 32.40 -3.63
N LYS A 40 -8.60 33.73 -3.56
CA LYS A 40 -7.53 34.56 -4.11
C LYS A 40 -6.97 35.41 -2.98
N SER A 41 -5.72 35.14 -2.62
CA SER A 41 -4.99 35.94 -1.62
C SER A 41 -3.68 36.39 -2.24
N CYS A 42 -3.41 37.70 -2.19
CA CYS A 42 -2.19 38.31 -2.76
C CYS A 42 -1.94 37.96 -4.25
N GLY A 43 -3.00 37.69 -5.03
CA GLY A 43 -2.88 37.32 -6.46
C GLY A 43 -2.68 35.82 -6.72
N GLU A 44 -2.43 35.01 -5.69
CA GLU A 44 -2.25 33.56 -5.79
C GLU A 44 -3.57 32.80 -5.58
N THR A 45 -3.65 31.59 -6.15
CA THR A 45 -4.83 30.72 -5.98
C THR A 45 -4.63 29.83 -4.76
N GLY A 46 -5.52 29.96 -3.77
CA GLY A 46 -5.48 29.21 -2.53
C GLY A 46 -6.44 28.01 -2.53
N ASN A 47 -6.96 27.67 -1.35
CA ASN A 47 -7.95 26.61 -1.22
C ASN A 47 -9.30 27.01 -1.83
N CYS A 48 -10.14 26.04 -2.16
CA CYS A 48 -11.49 26.32 -2.58
C CYS A 48 -12.42 26.53 -1.37
N TRP A 49 -13.25 27.57 -1.43
CA TRP A 49 -14.19 27.94 -0.36
C TRP A 49 -15.52 27.23 -0.47
N TYR A 50 -15.97 26.99 -1.70
CA TYR A 50 -17.29 26.44 -1.96
C TYR A 50 -17.23 25.34 -3.01
N TYR A 51 -17.69 24.15 -2.63
CA TYR A 51 -17.70 22.96 -3.47
C TYR A 51 -19.13 22.60 -3.83
N ASP A 52 -19.33 22.13 -5.06
CA ASP A 52 -20.57 21.49 -5.49
C ASP A 52 -20.69 20.11 -4.83
N VAL A 53 -21.52 20.00 -3.79
CA VAL A 53 -21.68 18.77 -2.99
C VAL A 53 -22.20 17.59 -3.82
N PRO A 54 -23.26 17.73 -4.64
CA PRO A 54 -23.68 16.66 -5.55
C PRO A 54 -22.54 16.15 -6.44
N LYS A 55 -21.84 17.06 -7.13
CA LYS A 55 -20.73 16.69 -8.02
C LYS A 55 -19.60 16.01 -7.26
N LEU A 56 -19.22 16.56 -6.11
CA LEU A 56 -18.18 16.03 -5.23
C LEU A 56 -18.49 14.60 -4.78
N ASN A 57 -19.73 14.34 -4.35
CA ASN A 57 -20.14 13.00 -3.93
C ASN A 57 -20.08 11.99 -5.10
N TYR A 58 -20.58 12.36 -6.28
CA TYR A 58 -20.54 11.49 -7.45
C TYR A 58 -19.10 11.15 -7.86
N VAL A 59 -18.20 12.13 -7.89
CA VAL A 59 -16.81 11.87 -8.28
C VAL A 59 -16.07 11.06 -7.21
N LEU A 60 -16.24 11.35 -5.92
CA LEU A 60 -15.54 10.62 -4.86
C LEU A 60 -16.01 9.16 -4.77
N HIS A 61 -17.33 8.93 -4.73
CA HIS A 61 -17.89 7.58 -4.64
C HIS A 61 -17.72 6.81 -5.94
N GLY A 62 -17.90 7.46 -7.10
CA GLY A 62 -17.68 6.83 -8.39
C GLY A 62 -16.23 6.36 -8.55
N THR A 63 -15.27 7.21 -8.20
CA THR A 63 -13.84 6.87 -8.31
C THR A 63 -13.45 5.77 -7.31
N SER A 64 -13.96 5.82 -6.07
CA SER A 64 -13.81 4.72 -5.10
C SER A 64 -14.29 3.40 -5.67
N ALA A 65 -15.51 3.37 -6.22
CA ALA A 65 -16.11 2.17 -6.77
C ALA A 65 -15.29 1.60 -7.94
N LEU A 66 -14.74 2.44 -8.81
CA LEU A 66 -13.86 2.02 -9.92
C LEU A 66 -12.58 1.34 -9.41
N PHE A 67 -11.89 1.94 -8.43
CA PHE A 67 -10.68 1.34 -7.86
C PHE A 67 -10.99 0.04 -7.12
N SER A 68 -12.05 0.02 -6.31
CA SER A 68 -12.46 -1.18 -5.56
C SER A 68 -12.90 -2.32 -6.49
N THR A 69 -13.61 -2.03 -7.57
CA THR A 69 -14.02 -3.06 -8.55
C THR A 69 -12.83 -3.59 -9.33
N PHE A 70 -11.87 -2.74 -9.70
CA PHE A 70 -10.64 -3.18 -10.35
C PHE A 70 -9.83 -4.12 -9.43
N ASP A 71 -9.67 -3.77 -8.15
CA ASP A 71 -8.99 -4.61 -7.16
C ASP A 71 -9.73 -5.95 -6.95
N ALA A 72 -11.05 -5.92 -6.87
CA ALA A 72 -11.88 -7.12 -6.76
C ALA A 72 -11.73 -8.01 -8.00
N CYS A 73 -11.69 -7.44 -9.21
CA CYS A 73 -11.48 -8.17 -10.45
C CYS A 73 -10.10 -8.82 -10.51
N ASN A 74 -9.04 -8.11 -10.12
CA ASN A 74 -7.69 -8.67 -10.03
C ASN A 74 -7.64 -9.83 -9.02
N SER A 75 -8.23 -9.63 -7.83
CA SER A 75 -8.31 -10.66 -6.79
C SER A 75 -9.09 -11.90 -7.26
N LEU A 76 -10.19 -11.70 -7.96
CA LEU A 76 -10.99 -12.76 -8.55
C LEU A 76 -10.25 -13.48 -9.69
N GLY A 77 -9.55 -12.74 -10.54
CA GLY A 77 -8.70 -13.29 -11.60
C GLY A 77 -7.59 -14.16 -11.03
N ILE A 78 -6.90 -13.70 -9.98
CA ILE A 78 -5.91 -14.50 -9.25
C ILE A 78 -6.56 -15.74 -8.63
N PHE A 79 -7.76 -15.64 -8.04
CA PHE A 79 -8.46 -16.79 -7.48
C PHE A 79 -8.76 -17.87 -8.55
N PHE A 80 -9.22 -17.46 -9.73
CA PHE A 80 -9.46 -18.40 -10.84
C PHE A 80 -8.15 -18.96 -11.43
N LEU A 81 -7.11 -18.13 -11.56
CA LEU A 81 -5.79 -18.55 -12.06
C LEU A 81 -4.95 -19.29 -10.99
N ALA A 82 -5.29 -19.19 -9.71
CA ALA A 82 -4.60 -19.88 -8.61
C ALA A 82 -4.62 -21.40 -8.83
N SER A 83 -5.74 -21.91 -9.35
CA SER A 83 -5.89 -23.31 -9.75
C SER A 83 -4.93 -23.74 -10.87
N ARG A 84 -4.31 -22.79 -11.59
CA ARG A 84 -3.34 -23.02 -12.67
C ARG A 84 -1.90 -22.65 -12.31
N VAL A 85 -1.68 -21.76 -11.34
CA VAL A 85 -0.35 -21.21 -11.00
C VAL A 85 0.24 -21.72 -9.68
N HIS A 86 -0.50 -22.54 -8.91
CA HIS A 86 -0.03 -23.11 -7.63
C HIS A 86 1.33 -23.84 -7.76
N ASP A 87 1.61 -24.48 -8.89
CA ASP A 87 2.88 -25.17 -9.11
C ASP A 87 4.08 -24.22 -9.28
N LEU A 88 3.87 -22.97 -9.71
CA LEU A 88 4.94 -21.97 -9.84
C LEU A 88 5.31 -21.31 -8.51
N TYR A 89 4.43 -21.35 -7.50
CA TYR A 89 4.68 -20.77 -6.17
C TYR A 89 5.36 -21.75 -5.19
N LYS A 90 5.48 -23.04 -5.55
CA LYS A 90 5.92 -24.11 -4.65
C LYS A 90 7.44 -24.09 -4.36
N GLU A 91 8.25 -23.51 -5.23
CA GLU A 91 9.71 -23.50 -5.11
C GLU A 91 10.23 -22.31 -4.28
N ASP A 92 9.69 -21.11 -4.51
CA ASP A 92 10.03 -19.89 -3.76
C ASP A 92 9.49 -19.89 -2.31
N SER A 93 8.34 -20.53 -2.08
CA SER A 93 7.72 -20.63 -0.76
C SER A 93 8.52 -21.53 0.18
N LYS A 94 9.07 -22.66 -0.30
CA LYS A 94 9.97 -23.50 0.52
C LYS A 94 11.24 -22.76 0.95
N LEU A 95 11.85 -21.99 0.05
CA LEU A 95 13.05 -21.20 0.35
C LEU A 95 12.73 -20.06 1.35
N LYS A 96 11.59 -19.39 1.19
CA LYS A 96 11.11 -18.34 2.13
C LYS A 96 10.71 -18.90 3.48
N ILE A 97 9.93 -19.99 3.55
CA ILE A 97 9.54 -20.63 4.81
C ILE A 97 10.80 -21.06 5.58
N THR A 98 11.79 -21.64 4.90
CA THR A 98 13.04 -22.06 5.54
C THR A 98 13.84 -20.87 6.08
N SER A 99 13.89 -19.75 5.36
CA SER A 99 14.57 -18.53 5.83
C SER A 99 13.80 -17.76 6.91
N VAL A 100 12.46 -17.76 6.85
CA VAL A 100 11.56 -17.18 7.87
C VAL A 100 11.60 -18.02 9.14
N LEU A 101 11.54 -19.34 9.06
CA LEU A 101 11.71 -20.22 10.24
C LEU A 101 13.08 -20.00 10.87
N ARG A 102 14.14 -19.85 10.06
CA ARG A 102 15.47 -19.49 10.56
C ARG A 102 15.47 -18.13 11.25
N LYS A 103 14.76 -17.15 10.69
CA LYS A 103 14.69 -15.78 11.24
C LYS A 103 13.76 -15.65 12.46
N VAL A 104 12.66 -16.40 12.53
CA VAL A 104 11.80 -16.52 13.70
C VAL A 104 12.55 -17.23 14.81
N LYS A 105 13.33 -18.27 14.50
CA LYS A 105 14.20 -18.94 15.47
C LYS A 105 15.27 -17.99 16.02
N LEU A 106 15.83 -17.12 15.18
CA LEU A 106 16.76 -16.06 15.61
C LEU A 106 16.06 -14.95 16.40
N ASN A 107 14.87 -14.50 15.98
CA ASN A 107 14.08 -13.49 16.71
C ASN A 107 13.53 -14.02 18.03
N LEU A 108 13.21 -15.30 18.16
CA LEU A 108 12.84 -15.92 19.43
C LEU A 108 14.06 -16.08 20.33
N LYS A 109 15.24 -16.33 19.75
CA LYS A 109 16.51 -16.30 20.49
C LYS A 109 16.88 -14.88 20.93
N GLU A 110 16.63 -13.90 20.08
CA GLU A 110 16.87 -12.47 20.33
C GLU A 110 15.86 -11.92 21.35
N LYS A 111 14.55 -12.10 21.15
CA LYS A 111 13.51 -11.76 22.14
C LYS A 111 13.66 -12.54 23.43
N GLY A 112 14.15 -13.79 23.41
CA GLY A 112 14.50 -14.52 24.62
C GLY A 112 15.65 -13.85 25.39
N MET A 113 16.58 -13.22 24.68
CA MET A 113 17.67 -12.42 25.25
C MET A 113 17.19 -11.02 25.67
N THR A 114 16.33 -10.38 24.88
CA THR A 114 15.75 -9.06 25.18
C THR A 114 14.73 -9.12 26.30
N LEU A 115 13.93 -10.18 26.43
CA LEU A 115 12.98 -10.38 27.55
C LEU A 115 13.73 -10.56 28.86
N LEU A 116 14.86 -11.27 28.84
CA LEU A 116 15.76 -11.39 30.00
C LEU A 116 16.36 -10.02 30.38
N VAL A 117 16.76 -9.21 29.40
CA VAL A 117 17.33 -7.87 29.64
C VAL A 117 16.24 -6.86 30.06
N LEU A 118 15.03 -6.95 29.51
CA LEU A 118 13.92 -6.05 29.82
C LEU A 118 13.32 -6.35 31.20
N GLN A 119 13.32 -7.62 31.63
CA GLN A 119 12.93 -8.00 32.99
C GLN A 119 13.90 -7.46 34.06
N CYS A 120 15.16 -7.22 33.73
CA CYS A 120 16.10 -6.54 34.62
C CYS A 120 16.04 -5.01 34.56
N ALA A 121 15.44 -4.42 33.51
CA ALA A 121 15.41 -2.95 33.31
C ALA A 121 14.14 -2.28 33.85
N VAL A 122 13.13 -3.06 34.25
CA VAL A 122 11.87 -2.58 34.86
C VAL A 122 11.79 -2.96 36.35
N ALA A 123 12.91 -3.36 36.96
CA ALA A 123 13.08 -3.55 38.40
C ALA A 123 14.04 -2.50 38.99
#